data_AF-A0A3L7X879-F1
#
_entry.id   AF-A0A3L7X879-F1
#
_cell.length_a   1.000
_cell.length_b   1.000
_cell.length_c   1.000
_cell.angle_alpha   90.00
_cell.angle_beta   90.00
_cell.angle_gamma   90.00
#
_symmetry.space_group_name_H-M   'P 1'
#
loop_
_entity.id
_entity.type
_entity.pdbx_description
1 polymer ?
#
loop_
_entity_poly.entity_id
_entity_poly.type
_entity_poly.pdbx_seq_one_letter_code
_entity_poly.pdbx_strand_id
1 'polypeptide(L)'
;MFSADTIKPVIDKTVARIKPTGFSTYVADSLPLAVERLVANLSPKKIILFGSYAYGTPTSDSDVDLLVILDTNASNRDRFALVSRLLYPRSFPVDILVKTPDEIDQALENANPFIADILASGRILYERSS
;
A
#
# COMPACT_ATOMS: atom_id res chain seq x y z
N MET A 1 13.05 19.97 -15.89
CA MET A 1 12.67 20.77 -14.70
C MET A 1 11.79 19.87 -13.85
N PHE A 2 12.39 19.07 -12.98
CA PHE A 2 11.70 18.09 -12.13
C PHE A 2 11.78 18.60 -10.70
N SER A 3 10.67 19.02 -10.13
CA SER A 3 10.64 19.41 -8.72
C SER A 3 10.74 18.14 -7.88
N ALA A 4 11.90 17.97 -7.24
CA ALA A 4 12.25 16.81 -6.46
C ALA A 4 11.69 16.95 -5.03
N ASP A 5 10.37 16.86 -4.88
CA ASP A 5 9.75 16.53 -3.59
C ASP A 5 9.70 15.00 -3.43
N THR A 6 10.81 14.33 -3.75
CA THR A 6 10.94 12.88 -3.55
C THR A 6 11.14 12.62 -2.07
N ILE A 7 10.02 12.53 -1.35
CA ILE A 7 10.00 11.81 -0.09
C ILE A 7 10.41 10.39 -0.43
N LYS A 8 11.64 10.03 -0.04
CA LYS A 8 12.10 8.65 -0.15
C LYS A 8 11.05 7.79 0.55
N PRO A 9 10.54 6.72 -0.09
CA PRO A 9 9.66 5.80 0.61
C PRO A 9 10.38 5.39 1.89
N VAL A 10 9.69 5.46 3.02
CA VAL A 10 10.22 4.96 4.28
C VAL A 10 10.22 3.45 4.11
N ILE A 11 11.28 2.93 3.51
CA ILE A 11 11.52 1.49 3.47
C ILE A 11 11.94 1.12 4.87
N ASP A 12 10.93 0.89 5.68
CA ASP A 12 11.07 0.35 7.01
C ASP A 12 11.81 -0.99 6.89
N LYS A 13 13.06 -1.02 7.36
CA LYS A 13 13.88 -2.24 7.42
C LYS A 13 13.28 -3.31 8.34
N THR A 14 12.17 -3.03 9.02
CA THR A 14 11.47 -3.95 9.90
C THR A 14 10.30 -4.69 9.24
N VAL A 15 10.04 -4.49 7.93
CA VAL A 15 9.16 -5.42 7.19
C VAL A 15 9.79 -6.81 7.22
N ALA A 16 9.01 -7.80 7.65
CA ALA A 16 9.51 -9.17 7.83
C ALA A 16 10.13 -9.71 6.53
N ARG A 17 11.34 -10.27 6.65
CA ARG A 17 12.03 -10.94 5.54
C ARG A 17 11.48 -12.34 5.32
N ILE A 18 10.26 -12.41 4.78
CA ILE A 18 9.57 -13.65 4.44
C ILE A 18 9.54 -13.81 2.93
N LYS A 19 9.83 -15.03 2.47
CA LYS A 19 9.66 -15.42 1.07
C LYS A 19 8.32 -16.14 0.94
N PRO A 20 7.35 -15.59 0.19
CA PRO A 20 6.05 -16.21 0.06
C PRO A 20 6.10 -17.53 -0.71
N THR A 21 5.19 -18.44 -0.41
CA THR A 21 5.04 -19.73 -1.09
C THR A 21 4.78 -19.50 -2.59
N GLY A 22 5.61 -20.08 -3.46
CA GLY A 22 5.50 -19.91 -4.91
C GLY A 22 6.17 -18.65 -5.49
N PHE A 23 6.86 -17.86 -4.66
CA PHE A 23 7.60 -16.66 -5.10
C PHE A 23 9.11 -16.80 -4.88
N SER A 24 9.90 -16.12 -5.71
CA SER A 24 11.36 -16.21 -5.70
C SER A 24 12.05 -15.16 -4.83
N THR A 25 11.34 -14.12 -4.40
CA THR A 25 11.90 -12.96 -3.67
C THR A 25 11.28 -12.80 -2.28
N TYR A 26 12.01 -12.17 -1.37
CA TYR A 26 11.48 -11.79 -0.07
C TYR A 26 10.62 -10.53 -0.20
N VAL A 27 9.54 -10.45 0.58
CA VAL A 27 8.65 -9.27 0.61
C VAL A 27 9.43 -7.99 0.92
N ALA A 28 10.36 -8.05 1.88
CA ALA A 28 11.21 -6.92 2.25
C ALA A 28 12.06 -6.36 1.09
N ASP A 29 12.36 -7.17 0.07
CA ASP A 29 13.15 -6.75 -1.08
C ASP A 29 12.25 -6.25 -2.24
N SER A 30 11.05 -6.84 -2.39
CA SER A 30 10.14 -6.53 -3.49
C SER A 30 9.09 -5.46 -3.19
N LEU A 31 8.64 -5.32 -1.95
CA LEU A 31 7.65 -4.30 -1.54
C LEU A 31 8.15 -2.87 -1.80
N PRO A 32 9.42 -2.50 -1.51
CA PRO A 32 9.96 -1.19 -1.87
C PRO A 32 9.77 -0.85 -3.35
N LEU A 33 10.11 -1.80 -4.23
CA LEU A 33 10.00 -1.62 -5.68
C LEU A 33 8.55 -1.48 -6.14
N ALA A 34 7.64 -2.20 -5.50
CA ALA A 34 6.20 -2.07 -5.73
C ALA A 34 5.69 -0.68 -5.34
N VAL A 35 6.08 -0.18 -4.15
CA VAL A 35 5.72 1.17 -3.67
C VAL A 35 6.27 2.24 -4.62
N GLU A 36 7.55 2.15 -5.01
CA GLU A 36 8.18 3.08 -5.96
C GLU A 36 7.42 3.13 -7.29
N ARG A 37 7.03 1.97 -7.84
CA ARG A 37 6.22 1.91 -9.08
C ARG A 37 4.87 2.59 -8.91
N LEU A 38 4.17 2.36 -7.79
CA LEU A 38 2.89 3.00 -7.53
C LEU A 38 3.04 4.52 -7.39
N VAL A 39 4.06 4.98 -6.65
CA VAL A 39 4.34 6.41 -6.47
C VAL A 39 4.64 7.08 -7.81
N ALA A 40 5.53 6.50 -8.62
CA ALA A 40 5.94 7.06 -9.89
C ALA A 40 4.81 7.17 -10.93
N ASN A 41 3.84 6.25 -10.91
CA ASN A 41 2.78 6.20 -11.91
C ASN A 41 1.46 6.84 -11.46
N LEU A 42 1.19 6.88 -10.16
CA LEU A 42 -0.11 7.32 -9.63
C LEU A 42 -0.04 8.58 -8.78
N SER A 43 1.14 8.96 -8.26
CA SER A 43 1.28 10.07 -7.32
C SER A 43 0.23 10.03 -6.18
N PRO A 44 0.07 8.89 -5.47
CA PRO A 44 -0.96 8.73 -4.45
C PRO A 44 -0.75 9.75 -3.31
N LYS A 45 -1.80 9.98 -2.51
CA LYS A 45 -1.64 10.76 -1.27
C LYS A 45 -0.90 9.97 -0.20
N LYS A 46 -1.24 8.68 -0.07
CA LYS A 46 -0.67 7.80 0.95
C LYS A 46 -0.70 6.34 0.52
N ILE A 47 0.27 5.55 0.95
CA ILE A 47 0.29 4.09 0.85
C ILE A 47 0.56 3.54 2.26
N ILE A 48 -0.34 2.71 2.76
CA ILE A 48 -0.26 2.10 4.09
C ILE A 48 -0.22 0.59 3.94
N LEU A 49 0.77 -0.03 4.57
CA LEU A 49 0.80 -1.47 4.82
C LEU A 49 -0.04 -1.77 6.05
N PHE A 50 -0.95 -2.73 5.96
CA PHE A 50 -1.73 -3.18 7.10
C PHE A 50 -1.70 -4.70 7.25
N GLY A 51 -2.49 -5.25 8.16
CA GLY A 51 -2.59 -6.68 8.37
C GLY A 51 -1.31 -7.30 8.92
N SER A 52 -1.05 -8.54 8.52
CA SER A 52 -0.03 -9.39 9.13
C SER A 52 1.38 -8.80 9.02
N TYR A 53 1.73 -8.18 7.89
CA TYR A 53 3.04 -7.56 7.67
C TYR A 53 3.23 -6.21 8.39
N ALA A 54 2.16 -5.58 8.86
CA ALA A 54 2.24 -4.32 9.61
C ALA A 54 2.35 -4.54 11.13
N TYR A 55 1.42 -5.28 11.72
CA TYR A 55 1.31 -5.44 13.18
C TYR A 55 1.06 -6.88 13.63
N GLY A 56 0.99 -7.83 12.70
CA GLY A 56 0.82 -9.25 12.99
C GLY A 56 2.12 -10.06 12.97
N THR A 57 1.97 -11.36 12.76
CA THR A 57 3.08 -12.31 12.55
C THR A 57 2.90 -12.93 11.17
N PRO A 58 3.48 -12.35 10.11
CA PRO A 58 3.29 -12.85 8.75
C PRO A 58 3.97 -14.21 8.59
N THR A 59 3.44 -15.02 7.69
CA THR A 59 3.98 -16.33 7.29
C THR A 59 4.23 -16.37 5.78
N SER A 60 4.80 -17.46 5.28
CA SER A 60 4.99 -17.66 3.84
C SER A 60 3.69 -17.67 3.03
N ASP A 61 2.55 -17.88 3.69
CA ASP A 61 1.24 -17.91 3.05
C ASP A 61 0.44 -16.62 3.30
N SER A 62 1.02 -15.64 3.99
CA SER A 62 0.38 -14.35 4.22
C SER A 62 0.48 -13.45 2.98
N ASP A 63 -0.64 -12.80 2.66
CA ASP A 63 -0.69 -11.72 1.69
C ASP A 63 -0.09 -10.42 2.26
N VAL A 64 0.37 -9.57 1.34
CA VAL A 64 0.75 -8.19 1.64
C VAL A 64 -0.48 -7.31 1.46
N ASP A 65 -1.02 -6.76 2.55
CA ASP A 65 -2.21 -5.91 2.51
C ASP A 65 -1.85 -4.44 2.33
N LEU A 66 -2.33 -3.80 1.26
CA LEU A 66 -2.05 -2.39 0.96
C LEU A 66 -3.31 -1.55 0.85
N LEU A 67 -3.35 -0.45 1.62
CA LEU A 67 -4.28 0.64 1.42
C LEU A 67 -3.59 1.74 0.62
N VAL A 68 -4.09 2.02 -0.58
CA VAL A 68 -3.64 3.12 -1.44
C VAL A 68 -4.69 4.22 -1.42
N ILE A 69 -4.32 5.40 -0.91
CA ILE A 69 -5.19 6.57 -0.93
C ILE A 69 -4.85 7.39 -2.18
N LEU A 70 -5.77 7.42 -3.14
CA LEU A 70 -5.61 8.05 -4.45
C LEU A 70 -6.68 9.11 -4.68
N ASP A 71 -6.24 10.32 -5.01
CA ASP A 71 -7.11 11.44 -5.35
C ASP A 71 -7.57 11.33 -6.82
N THR A 72 -8.80 10.88 -7.04
CA THR A 72 -9.34 10.61 -8.38
C THR A 72 -10.86 10.46 -8.36
N ASN A 73 -11.50 10.73 -9.50
CA ASN A 73 -12.93 10.51 -9.75
C ASN A 73 -13.23 9.13 -10.37
N ALA A 74 -12.22 8.26 -10.53
CA ALA A 74 -12.40 6.93 -11.12
C ALA A 74 -13.19 5.99 -10.19
N SER A 75 -13.91 5.04 -10.78
CA SER A 75 -14.68 4.04 -10.01
C SER A 75 -13.76 3.15 -9.15
N ASN A 76 -14.29 2.55 -8.09
CA ASN A 76 -13.55 1.62 -7.22
C ASN A 76 -12.91 0.47 -8.03
N ARG A 77 -13.65 -0.05 -9.03
CA ARG A 77 -13.18 -1.11 -9.91
C ARG A 77 -11.99 -0.66 -10.76
N ASP A 78 -12.06 0.53 -11.35
CA ASP A 78 -11.01 1.04 -12.22
C ASP A 78 -9.74 1.37 -11.42
N ARG A 79 -9.89 1.94 -10.22
CA ARG A 79 -8.78 2.20 -9.30
C ARG A 79 -8.08 0.91 -8.88
N PHE A 80 -8.84 -0.11 -8.49
CA PHE A 80 -8.29 -1.43 -8.18
C PHE A 80 -7.57 -2.03 -9.38
N ALA A 81 -8.19 -2.02 -10.56
CA ALA A 81 -7.61 -2.57 -11.79
C ALA A 81 -6.29 -1.87 -12.16
N LEU A 82 -6.24 -0.54 -12.01
CA LEU A 82 -5.06 0.27 -12.25
C LEU A 82 -3.90 -0.09 -11.30
N VAL A 83 -4.15 -0.12 -9.99
CA VAL A 83 -3.12 -0.49 -8.99
C VAL A 83 -2.68 -1.94 -9.18
N SER A 84 -3.62 -2.86 -9.37
CA SER A 84 -3.36 -4.28 -9.62
C SER A 84 -2.47 -4.50 -10.84
N ARG A 85 -2.73 -3.77 -11.94
CA ARG A 85 -1.94 -3.84 -13.18
C ARG A 85 -0.51 -3.35 -12.98
N LEU A 86 -0.30 -2.27 -12.23
CA LEU A 86 1.04 -1.71 -11.97
C LEU A 86 1.92 -2.62 -11.11
N LEU A 87 1.30 -3.49 -10.32
CA LEU A 87 1.97 -4.49 -9.49
C LEU A 87 2.21 -5.81 -10.23
N TYR A 88 1.87 -5.92 -11.52
CA TYR A 88 2.15 -7.08 -12.34
C TYR A 88 3.53 -6.94 -13.04
N PRO A 89 4.35 -8.01 -13.16
CA PRO A 89 4.16 -9.34 -12.57
C PRO A 89 4.24 -9.31 -11.04
N ARG A 90 3.40 -10.11 -10.38
CA ARG A 90 3.35 -10.18 -8.90
C ARG A 90 4.65 -10.77 -8.38
N SER A 91 5.31 -10.04 -7.47
CA SER A 91 6.50 -10.52 -6.74
C SER A 91 6.17 -11.08 -5.35
N PHE A 92 4.92 -10.94 -4.93
CA PHE A 92 4.35 -11.46 -3.69
C PHE A 92 2.80 -11.51 -3.82
N PRO A 93 2.13 -12.35 -3.01
CA PRO A 93 0.68 -12.31 -2.83
C PRO A 93 0.27 -10.96 -2.20
N VAL A 94 -0.79 -10.33 -2.70
CA VAL A 94 -1.13 -8.95 -2.32
C VAL A 94 -2.61 -8.69 -2.45
N ASP A 95 -3.19 -8.18 -1.38
CA ASP A 95 -4.55 -7.67 -1.32
C ASP A 95 -4.53 -6.15 -1.32
N ILE A 96 -5.37 -5.56 -2.18
CA ILE A 96 -5.32 -4.12 -2.48
C ILE A 96 -6.66 -3.50 -2.14
N LEU A 97 -6.63 -2.54 -1.22
CA LEU A 97 -7.71 -1.60 -0.98
C LEU A 97 -7.32 -0.25 -1.56
N VAL A 98 -8.18 0.33 -2.41
CA VAL A 98 -7.96 1.68 -2.96
C VAL A 98 -9.10 2.59 -2.52
N LYS A 99 -8.76 3.75 -1.94
CA LYS A 99 -9.72 4.73 -1.42
C LYS A 99 -9.38 6.15 -1.85
N THR A 100 -10.39 7.02 -1.96
CA THR A 100 -10.18 8.46 -2.12
C THR A 100 -10.02 9.08 -0.74
N PRO A 101 -9.46 10.30 -0.63
CA PRO A 101 -9.49 11.06 0.61
C PRO A 101 -10.91 11.15 1.19
N ASP A 102 -11.90 11.51 0.36
CA ASP A 102 -13.30 11.65 0.79
C ASP A 102 -13.90 10.34 1.32
N GLU A 103 -13.58 9.19 0.71
CA GLU A 103 -14.05 7.89 1.23
C GLU A 103 -13.41 7.53 2.56
N ILE A 104 -12.17 7.99 2.82
CA ILE A 104 -11.51 7.81 4.11
C ILE A 104 -12.19 8.69 5.16
N ASP A 105 -12.43 9.96 4.85
CA ASP A 105 -13.09 10.89 5.75
C ASP A 105 -14.50 10.40 6.11
N GLN A 106 -15.29 10.00 5.11
CA GLN A 106 -16.61 9.40 5.32
C GLN A 106 -16.55 8.11 6.14
N ALA A 107 -15.53 7.26 5.93
CA ALA A 107 -15.38 6.05 6.73
C ALA A 107 -15.10 6.37 8.21
N LEU A 108 -14.30 7.41 8.49
CA LEU A 108 -14.04 7.87 9.86
C LEU A 108 -15.27 8.50 10.51
N GLU A 109 -16.01 9.33 9.77
CA GLU A 109 -17.28 9.92 10.24
C GLU A 109 -18.31 8.85 10.61
N ASN A 110 -18.35 7.77 9.83
CA ASN A 110 -19.23 6.62 10.08
C ASN A 110 -18.66 5.62 11.09
N ALA A 111 -17.57 5.96 11.79
CA ALA A 111 -16.88 5.11 12.77
C ALA A 111 -16.56 3.71 12.23
N ASN A 112 -16.14 3.62 10.95
CA ASN A 112 -15.76 2.34 10.34
C ASN A 112 -14.52 1.77 11.05
N PRO A 113 -14.63 0.66 11.79
CA PRO A 113 -13.55 0.18 12.64
C PRO A 113 -12.37 -0.35 11.82
N PHE A 114 -12.62 -0.84 10.59
CA PHE A 114 -11.56 -1.39 9.74
C PHE A 114 -10.66 -0.29 9.19
N ILE A 115 -11.24 0.79 8.65
CA ILE A 115 -10.44 1.94 8.19
C ILE A 115 -9.74 2.62 9.37
N ALA A 116 -10.42 2.77 10.51
CA ALA A 116 -9.82 3.34 11.70
C ALA A 116 -8.60 2.53 12.19
N ASP A 117 -8.69 1.20 12.24
CA ASP A 117 -7.57 0.33 12.62
C ASP A 117 -6.41 0.44 11.61
N ILE A 118 -6.69 0.42 10.30
CA ILE A 118 -5.63 0.56 9.29
C ILE A 118 -4.89 1.88 9.47
N LEU A 119 -5.60 2.98 9.71
CA LEU A 119 -4.98 4.30 9.88
C LEU A 119 -4.21 4.43 11.21
N ALA A 120 -4.65 3.75 12.27
CA ALA A 120 -4.03 3.82 13.59
C ALA A 120 -2.83 2.87 13.74
N SER A 121 -2.98 1.64 13.25
CA SER A 121 -2.04 0.52 13.47
C SER A 121 -1.17 0.25 12.25
N GLY A 122 -1.61 0.66 11.05
CA GLY A 122 -0.90 0.42 9.81
C GLY A 122 0.43 1.18 9.72
N ARG A 123 1.33 0.69 8.87
CA ARG A 123 2.62 1.33 8.62
C ARG A 123 2.56 2.16 7.35
N ILE A 124 2.87 3.44 7.47
CA ILE A 124 2.95 4.35 6.32
C ILE A 124 4.22 4.00 5.52
N LEU A 125 4.04 3.48 4.31
CA LEU A 125 5.13 3.20 3.37
C LEU A 125 5.49 4.44 2.54
N TYR A 126 4.50 5.28 2.28
CA TYR A 126 4.63 6.53 1.56
C TYR A 126 3.52 7.50 1.96
N GLU A 127 3.87 8.78 2.09
CA GLU A 127 2.93 9.89 2.28
C GLU A 127 3.46 11.09 1.52
N ARG A 128 2.61 11.73 0.73
CA ARG A 128 2.96 12.96 0.02
C ARG A 128 2.84 14.14 0.98
N SER A 129 3.93 14.86 1.25
CA SER A 129 3.86 16.14 1.97
C SER A 129 2.94 17.09 1.21
N SER A 130 2.07 17.74 1.98
CA SER A 130 1.17 18.79 1.49
C SER A 130 1.89 20.13 1.40
#